data_AF-A0A7Y7IIY9-F1
#
_entry.id   AF-A0A7Y7IIY9-F1
#
_cell.length_a   1.000
_cell.length_b   1.000
_cell.length_c   1.000
_cell.angle_alpha   90.00
_cell.angle_beta   90.00
_cell.angle_gamma   90.00
#
_symmetry.space_group_name_H-M   'P 1'
#
loop_
_entity.id
_entity.type
_entity.pdbx_description
1 polymer ?
#
loop_
_entity_poly.entity_id
_entity_poly.type
_entity_poly.pdbx_seq_one_letter_code
_entity_poly.pdbx_strand_id
1 'polypeptide(L)' 'MNEEELAVVTMHDDDAADSTAGRGTMVIRIWSEASADGSFRSRLTFAGTGDEPPQEVVVASHERLLETVSEWLEKYPD' A
#
# COMPACT_ATOMS: atom_id res chain seq x y z
N MET A 1 -15.99 -8.94 -25.93
CA MET A 1 -14.55 -9.16 -25.79
C MET A 1 -13.99 -7.84 -25.32
N ASN A 2 -13.78 -7.68 -24.01
CA ASN A 2 -13.12 -6.53 -23.43
C ASN A 2 -12.03 -7.10 -22.53
N GLU A 3 -10.81 -7.08 -23.04
CA GLU A 3 -9.61 -7.45 -22.31
C GLU A 3 -9.23 -6.21 -21.49
N GLU A 4 -9.58 -6.24 -20.20
CA GLU A 4 -9.08 -5.26 -19.24
C GLU A 4 -7.59 -5.55 -19.04
N GLU A 5 -6.74 -4.76 -19.69
CA GLU A 5 -5.29 -4.84 -19.58
C GLU A 5 -4.89 -4.43 -18.15
N LEU A 6 -4.82 -5.42 -17.25
CA LEU A 6 -4.21 -5.28 -15.94
C LEU A 6 -2.71 -5.09 -16.15
N ALA A 7 -2.25 -3.83 -16.12
CA ALA A 7 -0.84 -3.50 -16.12
C ALA A 7 -0.18 -4.05 -14.84
N VAL A 8 0.33 -5.28 -14.93
CA VAL A 8 1.25 -5.83 -13.95
C VAL A 8 2.62 -5.24 -14.25
N VAL A 9 2.98 -4.21 -13.50
CA VAL A 9 4.37 -3.72 -13.46
C VAL A 9 5.18 -4.72 -12.62
N THR A 10 5.84 -5.66 -13.27
CA THR A 10 6.98 -6.38 -12.70
C THR A 10 8.17 -5.44 -12.69
N MET A 11 8.50 -4.89 -11.51
CA MET A 11 9.78 -4.19 -11.33
C MET A 11 10.91 -5.22 -11.42
N HIS A 12 11.86 -4.97 -12.31
CA HIS A 12 13.04 -5.80 -12.48
C HIS A 12 13.97 -5.59 -11.26
N ASP A 13 14.35 -6.69 -10.62
CA ASP A 13 15.22 -6.76 -9.44
C ASP A 13 16.70 -6.56 -9.82
N ASP A 14 17.04 -5.44 -10.46
CA ASP A 14 18.41 -5.16 -10.87
C ASP A 14 18.85 -3.78 -10.35
N ASP A 15 19.84 -3.82 -9.46
CA ASP A 15 20.77 -2.74 -9.09
C ASP A 15 20.29 -1.60 -8.15
N ALA A 16 19.68 -1.95 -7.01
CA ALA A 16 19.65 -1.08 -5.84
C ALA A 16 20.21 -1.80 -4.60
N ALA A 17 21.53 -2.01 -4.61
CA ALA A 17 22.25 -2.43 -3.41
C ALA A 17 22.01 -1.41 -2.28
N ASP A 18 21.19 -1.83 -1.32
CA ASP A 18 21.33 -1.56 0.11
C ASP A 18 21.26 -0.09 0.59
N SER A 19 20.19 0.63 0.21
CA SER A 19 19.81 1.91 0.86
C SER A 19 18.42 1.91 1.50
N THR A 20 17.73 0.77 1.46
CA THR A 20 16.39 0.56 2.04
C THR A 20 16.41 -0.39 3.24
N ALA A 21 17.55 -1.02 3.55
CA ALA A 21 17.73 -1.79 4.77
C ALA A 21 17.55 -0.87 5.99
N GLY A 22 16.43 -1.03 6.70
CA GLY A 22 16.05 -0.16 7.81
C GLY A 22 15.01 0.91 7.49
N ARG A 23 14.38 0.88 6.30
CA ARG A 23 13.19 1.69 6.00
C ARG A 23 11.92 0.84 5.95
N GLY A 24 10.86 1.32 6.60
CA GLY A 24 9.53 0.76 6.40
C GLY A 24 9.06 1.00 4.97
N THR A 25 8.33 0.06 4.39
CA THR A 25 7.64 0.24 3.10
C THR A 25 6.14 0.18 3.29
N MET A 26 5.40 1.11 2.67
CA MET A 26 3.95 1.08 2.60
C MET A 26 3.49 1.04 1.14
N VAL A 27 2.61 0.10 0.80
CA VAL A 27 1.91 0.04 -0.49
C VAL A 27 0.44 0.37 -0.27
N ILE A 28 -0.08 1.35 -1.00
CA ILE A 28 -1.49 1.75 -0.94
C ILE A 28 -2.17 1.38 -2.25
N ARG A 29 -3.23 0.58 -2.19
CA ARG A 29 -4.09 0.28 -3.34
C ARG A 29 -5.47 0.87 -3.10
N ILE A 30 -5.92 1.74 -3.99
CA ILE A 30 -7.23 2.40 -3.92
C ILE A 30 -8.11 1.87 -5.05
N TRP A 31 -9.36 1.56 -4.74
CA TRP A 31 -10.36 1.19 -5.74
C TRP A 31 -11.75 1.69 -5.31
N SER A 32 -12.67 1.74 -6.27
CA SER A 32 -14.09 1.99 -6.02
C SER A 32 -14.84 0.67 -6.16
N GLU A 33 -15.71 0.35 -5.20
CA GLU A 33 -16.55 -0.83 -5.27
C GLU A 33 -17.70 -0.60 -6.28
N ALA A 34 -18.03 -1.60 -7.09
CA ALA A 34 -19.15 -1.54 -8.05
C ALA A 34 -20.51 -1.70 -7.37
N SER A 35 -20.69 -1.10 -6.20
CA SER A 35 -21.97 -0.96 -5.50
C SER A 35 -22.65 0.35 -5.90
N ALA A 36 -23.96 0.46 -5.66
CA ALA A 36 -24.76 1.63 -6.05
C ALA A 36 -24.22 2.95 -5.48
N ASP A 37 -23.45 2.88 -4.39
CA ASP A 37 -22.88 4.03 -3.70
C ASP A 37 -21.46 4.39 -4.18
N GLY A 38 -20.87 3.59 -5.09
CA GLY A 38 -19.52 3.83 -5.61
C GLY A 38 -18.46 3.95 -4.51
N SER A 39 -18.64 3.23 -3.40
CA SER A 39 -17.95 3.54 -2.15
C SER A 39 -16.44 3.35 -2.28
N PHE A 40 -15.70 4.35 -1.78
CA PHE A 40 -14.25 4.33 -1.70
C PHE A 40 -13.75 3.11 -0.90
N ARG A 41 -12.69 2.49 -1.40
CA ARG A 41 -11.95 1.43 -0.71
C ARG A 41 -10.46 1.64 -0.90
N SER A 42 -9.71 1.36 0.15
CA SER A 42 -8.26 1.29 0.08
C SER A 42 -7.73 0.13 0.91
N ARG A 43 -6.61 -0.43 0.47
CA ARG A 43 -5.85 -1.45 1.17
C ARG A 43 -4.42 -0.98 1.29
N LEU A 44 -3.96 -0.93 2.53
CA LEU A 44 -2.61 -0.60 2.89
C LEU A 44 -1.89 -1.89 3.26
N THR A 45 -0.73 -2.12 2.66
CA THR A 45 0.18 -3.20 3.06
C THR A 45 1.46 -2.57 3.59
N PHE A 46 1.84 -2.94 4.81
CA PHE A 46 3.02 -2.42 5.50
C PHE A 46 4.06 -3.52 5.60
N ALA A 47 5.29 -3.25 5.18
CA ALA A 47 6.46 -4.05 5.50
C ALA A 47 7.34 -3.23 6.44
N GLY A 48 7.54 -3.72 7.65
CA GLY A 48 8.41 -3.09 8.65
C GLY A 48 9.89 -3.35 8.38
N THR A 49 10.74 -2.84 9.28
CA THR A 49 12.17 -3.08 9.26
C THR A 49 12.49 -4.31 10.11
N GLY A 50 12.86 -5.43 9.49
CA GLY A 50 13.21 -6.68 10.18
C GLY A 50 12.37 -7.87 9.71
N ASP A 51 12.33 -8.93 10.51
CA ASP A 51 11.64 -10.20 10.20
C ASP A 51 10.13 -10.19 10.51
N GLU A 52 9.54 -9.01 10.75
CA GLU A 52 8.09 -8.92 10.98
C GLU A 52 7.32 -9.21 9.68
N PRO A 53 6.29 -10.07 9.73
CA PRO A 53 5.47 -10.33 8.55
C PRO A 53 4.72 -9.06 8.12
N PRO A 54 4.46 -8.90 6.82
CA PRO A 54 3.74 -7.74 6.32
C PRO A 54 2.32 -7.68 6.92
N GLN A 55 1.91 -6.47 7.32
CA GLN A 55 0.59 -6.21 7.87
C GLN A 55 -0.33 -5.64 6.77
N GLU A 56 -1.61 -5.95 6.83
CA GLU A 56 -2.61 -5.45 5.88
C GLU A 56 -3.79 -4.79 6.61
N VAL A 57 -4.21 -3.62 6.14
CA VAL A 57 -5.38 -2.90 6.64
C VAL A 57 -6.25 -2.47 5.46
N VAL A 58 -7.56 -2.69 5.56
CA VAL A 58 -8.56 -2.23 4.59
C VAL A 58 -9.36 -1.09 5.20
N VAL A 59 -9.45 0.03 4.48
CA VAL A 59 -10.19 1.23 4.91
C VAL A 59 -11.27 1.61 3.89
N ALA A 60 -12.37 2.13 4.41
CA ALA A 60 -13.58 2.47 3.66
C ALA A 60 -13.81 3.99 3.53
N SER A 61 -12.94 4.82 4.12
CA SER A 61 -13.04 6.28 4.06
C SER A 61 -11.68 6.93 3.82
N HIS A 62 -11.70 8.09 3.17
CA HIS A 62 -10.51 8.90 2.92
C HIS A 62 -9.85 9.37 4.22
N GLU A 63 -10.66 9.77 5.20
CA GLU A 63 -10.16 10.23 6.51
C GLU A 63 -9.40 9.11 7.21
N ARG A 64 -9.95 7.89 7.23
CA ARG A 64 -9.28 6.74 7.85
C ARG A 64 -8.01 6.35 7.12
N LEU A 65 -7.97 6.50 5.79
CA LEU A 65 -6.74 6.30 5.02
C LEU A 65 -5.64 7.26 5.48
N LEU A 66 -5.95 8.55 5.56
CA LEU A 66 -4.97 9.58 5.96
C LEU A 66 -4.51 9.39 7.40
N GLU A 67 -5.40 9.07 8.33
CA GLU A 67 -5.05 8.73 9.70
C GLU A 67 -4.07 7.55 9.74
N THR A 68 -4.39 6.45 9.03
CA THR A 68 -3.56 5.24 9.01
C THR A 68 -2.16 5.53 8.44
N VAL A 69 -2.07 6.38 7.40
CA VAL A 69 -0.79 6.80 6.82
C VAL A 69 0.00 7.63 7.83
N SER A 70 -0.64 8.58 8.50
CA SER A 70 0.00 9.42 9.51
C SER A 70 0.55 8.58 10.67
N GLU A 71 -0.26 7.67 11.22
CA GLU A 71 0.14 6.77 12.32
C GLU A 71 1.35 5.90 11.96
N TRP A 72 1.49 5.53 10.68
CA TRP A 72 2.62 4.75 10.21
C TRP A 72 3.88 5.60 10.02
N LEU A 73 3.75 6.80 9.45
CA LEU A 73 4.88 7.73 9.28
C LEU A 73 5.48 8.16 10.62
N GLU A 74 4.67 8.26 11.68
CA GLU A 74 5.16 8.52 13.03
C GLU A 74 6.03 7.36 13.59
N LYS A 75 5.78 6.12 13.15
CA LYS A 75 6.54 4.93 13.58
C LYS A 75 7.83 4.73 12.79
N TYR A 76 7.85 5.19 11.55
CA TYR A 76 8.99 5.05 10.63
C TYR A 76 9.38 6.43 10.06
N PRO A 77 9.88 7.35 10.90
CA PRO A 77 10.40 8.63 10.43
C PRO A 77 11.69 8.41 9.61
N ASP A 78 11.91 9.26 8.59
CA ASP A 78 13.09 9.24 7.71
C ASP A 78 14.45 9.31 8.46
#